data_AF-A0A2T8HYK4-F1
#
_entry.id   AF-A0A2T8HYK4-F1
#
_cell.length_a   1.000
_cell.length_b   1.000
_cell.length_c   1.000
_cell.angle_alpha   90.00
_cell.angle_beta   90.00
_cell.angle_gamma   90.00
#
_symmetry.space_group_name_H-M   'P 1'
#
loop_
_entity.id
_entity.type
_entity.pdbx_description
1 polymer ?
#
loop_
_entity_poly.entity_id
_entity_poly.type
_entity_poly.pdbx_seq_one_letter_code
_entity_poly.pdbx_strand_id
1 'polypeptide(L)'
;MRVMTFRSALPSAVFCLALSAMPALAQEAEADAATQAPQPGQPYSVSTHNDWEVVCSIVDEAGTEACELYQLLLDESETPIAEISVSALPFGSEFAAGITATTPLETFLPTGMGWRIGNAEEMRIEPFRVCTVVGCVVRMGMTAEEVDAMKAGATATVTIAPFVAIDQPIEISVSLSGFTAGYEALQTRMSEAAVRQREN
;
A
#
# COMPACT_ATOMS: atom_id res chain seq x y z
N MET A 1 -27.57 75.24 4.67
CA MET A 1 -28.38 74.37 5.54
C MET A 1 -27.47 73.88 6.66
N ARG A 2 -27.80 74.23 7.92
CA ARG A 2 -27.10 73.81 9.14
C ARG A 2 -27.27 72.30 9.37
N VAL A 3 -26.29 71.69 10.05
CA VAL A 3 -26.35 70.74 11.19
C VAL A 3 -25.06 69.89 11.11
N MET A 4 -24.00 70.15 11.88
CA MET A 4 -23.77 69.90 13.32
C MET A 4 -23.81 68.42 13.74
N THR A 5 -22.66 67.98 14.30
CA THR A 5 -22.50 67.06 15.45
C THR A 5 -22.81 65.56 15.20
N PHE A 6 -22.16 64.56 15.81
CA PHE A 6 -21.38 64.47 17.05
C PHE A 6 -20.61 63.12 17.08
N ARG A 7 -19.41 63.15 17.68
CA ARG A 7 -18.80 62.18 18.61
C ARG A 7 -19.19 60.69 18.50
N SER A 8 -18.18 59.80 18.48
CA SER A 8 -17.75 59.08 19.69
C SER A 8 -16.36 58.44 19.51
N ALA A 9 -15.43 58.83 20.39
CA ALA A 9 -14.22 58.06 20.69
C ALA A 9 -14.60 56.99 21.72
N LEU A 10 -14.07 55.77 21.57
CA LEU A 10 -13.98 54.81 22.68
C LEU A 10 -12.52 54.52 23.03
N PRO A 11 -12.23 54.35 24.32
CA PRO A 11 -10.89 54.48 24.87
C PRO A 11 -10.13 53.16 24.94
N SER A 12 -8.80 53.27 24.91
CA SER A 12 -7.84 52.25 25.29
C SER A 12 -8.17 51.65 26.65
N ALA A 13 -8.43 50.34 26.69
CA ALA A 13 -8.33 49.55 27.89
C ALA A 13 -6.92 48.94 27.95
N VAL A 14 -6.04 49.56 28.74
CA VAL A 14 -4.80 48.96 29.21
C VAL A 14 -5.17 47.97 30.31
N PHE A 15 -5.02 46.67 30.03
CA PHE A 15 -5.14 45.61 31.02
C PHE A 15 -3.74 45.06 31.29
N CYS A 16 -3.09 45.59 32.33
CA CYS A 16 -1.95 44.95 32.96
C CYS A 16 -2.47 43.79 33.82
N LEU A 17 -2.00 42.55 33.60
CA LEU A 17 -2.06 41.50 34.62
C LEU A 17 -0.98 40.41 34.38
N ALA A 18 -0.03 40.44 35.31
CA ALA A 18 0.72 39.34 35.93
C ALA A 18 1.40 38.26 35.05
N LEU A 19 2.73 38.36 34.99
CA LEU A 19 3.64 37.27 34.63
C LEU A 19 3.80 36.34 35.85
N SER A 20 3.01 35.27 35.92
CA SER A 20 3.20 34.18 36.89
C SER A 20 4.04 33.06 36.26
N ALA A 21 5.22 32.83 36.84
CA ALA A 21 6.05 31.66 36.56
C ALA A 21 5.31 30.39 36.99
N MET A 22 5.01 29.50 36.05
CA MET A 22 4.49 28.17 36.34
C MET A 22 5.66 27.17 36.38
N PRO A 23 5.72 26.28 37.38
CA PRO A 23 6.69 25.20 37.41
C PRO A 23 6.40 24.24 36.25
N ALA A 24 7.43 23.98 35.44
CA ALA A 24 7.40 22.92 34.44
C ALA A 24 7.24 21.57 35.14
N LEU A 25 6.02 21.03 35.14
CA LEU A 25 5.80 19.62 35.37
C LEU A 25 6.27 18.89 34.12
N ALA A 26 7.43 18.25 34.21
CA ALA A 26 7.83 17.20 33.30
C ALA A 26 6.81 16.07 33.43
N GLN A 27 5.81 16.07 32.56
CA GLN A 27 4.92 14.95 32.38
C GLN A 27 5.64 13.99 31.44
N GLU A 28 6.38 13.03 32.01
CA GLU A 28 6.76 11.82 31.31
C GLU A 28 5.45 11.12 30.93
N ALA A 29 4.94 11.44 29.74
CA ALA A 29 3.94 10.65 29.08
C ALA A 29 4.65 9.37 28.61
N GLU A 30 4.73 8.38 29.49
CA GLU A 30 4.83 6.99 29.05
C GLU A 30 3.56 6.72 28.23
N ALA A 31 3.71 6.84 26.92
CA ALA A 31 2.75 6.33 25.96
C ALA A 31 2.74 4.81 26.11
N ASP A 32 1.84 4.34 26.96
CA ASP A 32 1.46 2.94 27.08
C ASP A 32 0.91 2.52 25.70
N ALA A 33 1.78 1.91 24.89
CA ALA A 33 1.42 1.33 23.61
C ALA A 33 0.58 0.08 23.89
N ALA A 34 -0.69 0.29 24.23
CA ALA A 34 -1.67 -0.77 24.28
C ALA A 34 -1.75 -1.43 22.90
N THR A 35 -1.29 -2.67 22.81
CA THR A 35 -1.45 -3.53 21.64
C THR A 35 -2.95 -3.79 21.43
N GLN A 36 -3.64 -2.89 20.73
CA GLN A 36 -5.03 -3.07 20.33
C GLN A 36 -5.10 -4.22 19.33
N ALA A 37 -6.04 -5.15 19.56
CA ALA A 37 -6.33 -6.21 18.59
C ALA A 37 -6.74 -5.58 17.24
N PRO A 38 -6.38 -6.19 16.09
CA PRO A 38 -6.70 -5.64 14.78
C PRO A 38 -8.21 -5.39 14.62
N GLN A 39 -8.59 -4.18 14.20
CA GLN A 39 -10.00 -3.89 13.87
C GLN A 39 -10.33 -4.37 12.45
N PRO A 40 -11.59 -4.71 12.15
CA PRO A 40 -12.01 -5.02 10.78
C PRO A 40 -11.59 -3.93 9.78
N GLY A 41 -11.02 -4.34 8.67
CA GLY A 41 -10.52 -3.48 7.60
C GLY A 41 -9.16 -2.83 7.84
N GLN A 42 -8.53 -3.00 9.00
CA GLN A 42 -7.17 -2.48 9.24
C GLN A 42 -6.11 -3.52 8.85
N PRO A 43 -5.21 -3.21 7.90
CA PRO A 43 -4.10 -4.09 7.58
C PRO A 43 -3.08 -4.12 8.73
N TYR A 44 -2.49 -5.29 8.96
CA TYR A 44 -1.38 -5.50 9.90
C TYR A 44 -0.34 -6.43 9.30
N SER A 45 0.92 -6.12 9.59
CA SER A 45 2.06 -6.96 9.22
C SER A 45 2.14 -8.22 10.07
N VAL A 46 2.46 -9.33 9.42
CA VAL A 46 2.58 -10.65 10.03
C VAL A 46 4.02 -11.11 10.06
N SER A 47 4.71 -10.97 8.94
CA SER A 47 6.07 -11.43 8.75
C SER A 47 6.73 -10.69 7.60
N THR A 48 8.02 -10.46 7.73
CA THR A 48 8.84 -9.83 6.69
C THR A 48 9.86 -10.85 6.17
N HIS A 49 10.02 -10.89 4.85
CA HIS A 49 10.88 -11.80 4.11
C HIS A 49 11.70 -10.97 3.12
N ASN A 50 12.83 -10.43 3.60
CA ASN A 50 13.63 -9.44 2.86
C ASN A 50 12.75 -8.30 2.36
N ASP A 51 12.54 -8.19 1.04
CA ASP A 51 11.83 -7.08 0.41
C ASP A 51 10.31 -7.32 0.32
N TRP A 52 9.80 -8.40 0.93
CA TRP A 52 8.38 -8.74 0.93
C TRP A 52 7.82 -8.82 2.34
N GLU A 53 6.55 -8.44 2.48
CA GLU A 53 5.83 -8.46 3.76
C GLU A 53 4.51 -9.21 3.61
N VAL A 54 4.21 -10.14 4.52
CA VAL A 54 2.87 -10.71 4.61
C VAL A 54 2.01 -9.73 5.40
N VAL A 55 1.00 -9.16 4.74
CA VAL A 55 0.05 -8.21 5.31
C VAL A 55 -1.31 -8.86 5.32
N CYS A 56 -2.02 -8.77 6.45
CA CYS A 56 -3.36 -9.34 6.61
C CYS A 56 -4.36 -8.31 7.11
N SER A 57 -5.64 -8.58 6.90
CA SER A 57 -6.74 -7.81 7.46
C SER A 57 -7.91 -8.74 7.80
N ILE A 58 -8.71 -8.33 8.78
CA ILE A 58 -10.00 -8.96 9.05
C ILE A 58 -11.06 -8.29 8.17
N VAL A 59 -11.74 -9.04 7.30
CA VAL A 59 -12.62 -8.46 6.26
C VAL A 59 -14.09 -8.42 6.65
N ASP A 60 -14.49 -9.10 7.72
CA ASP A 60 -15.87 -9.12 8.22
C ASP A 60 -15.95 -9.34 9.74
N GLU A 61 -17.17 -9.25 10.28
CA GLU A 61 -17.43 -9.48 11.71
C GLU A 61 -17.25 -10.95 12.13
N ALA A 62 -17.26 -11.88 11.17
CA ALA A 62 -17.01 -13.31 11.41
C ALA A 62 -15.51 -13.62 11.62
N GLY A 63 -14.64 -12.61 11.45
CA GLY A 63 -13.20 -12.78 11.62
C GLY A 63 -12.53 -13.39 10.39
N THR A 64 -13.15 -13.31 9.21
CA THR A 64 -12.53 -13.77 7.97
C THR A 64 -11.24 -13.01 7.75
N GLU A 65 -10.13 -13.72 7.66
CA GLU A 65 -8.81 -13.15 7.45
C GLU A 65 -8.45 -13.22 5.96
N ALA A 66 -8.04 -12.09 5.39
CA ALA A 66 -7.48 -12.00 4.06
C ALA A 66 -6.04 -11.51 4.16
N CYS A 67 -5.12 -12.22 3.52
CA CYS A 67 -3.70 -11.87 3.49
C CYS A 67 -3.18 -11.77 2.07
N GLU A 68 -2.15 -10.95 1.90
CA GLU A 68 -1.39 -10.78 0.68
C GLU A 68 0.09 -10.64 1.00
N LEU A 69 0.94 -10.97 0.02
CA LEU A 69 2.36 -10.73 0.07
C LEU A 69 2.65 -9.42 -0.67
N TYR A 70 3.09 -8.41 0.07
CA TYR A 70 3.19 -7.02 -0.35
C TYR A 70 4.65 -6.60 -0.56
N GLN A 71 4.88 -5.74 -1.55
CA GLN A 71 6.12 -5.00 -1.73
C GLN A 71 5.84 -3.57 -2.22
N LEU A 72 6.44 -2.59 -1.54
CA LEU A 72 6.49 -1.21 -2.01
C LEU A 72 7.62 -1.07 -3.03
N LEU A 73 7.31 -0.53 -4.21
CA LEU A 73 8.27 -0.35 -5.29
C LEU A 73 8.84 1.07 -5.26
N LEU A 74 10.16 1.15 -5.30
CA LEU A 74 10.91 2.40 -5.23
C LEU A 74 11.56 2.70 -6.58
N ASP A 75 11.75 3.98 -6.88
CA ASP A 75 12.60 4.42 -7.98
C ASP A 75 14.10 4.41 -7.61
N GLU A 76 14.95 4.83 -8.55
CA GLU A 76 16.41 4.91 -8.34
C GLU A 76 16.83 5.88 -7.23
N SER A 77 15.94 6.78 -6.81
CA SER A 77 16.13 7.74 -5.72
C SER A 77 15.48 7.28 -4.40
N GLU A 78 15.14 5.99 -4.28
CA GLU A 78 14.47 5.38 -3.13
C GLU A 78 13.10 6.01 -2.81
N THR A 79 12.44 6.59 -3.82
CA THR A 79 11.12 7.21 -3.66
C THR A 79 10.02 6.22 -4.06
N PRO A 80 8.97 6.05 -3.24
CA PRO A 80 7.83 5.19 -3.59
C PRO A 80 7.16 5.62 -4.90
N ILE A 81 7.06 4.69 -5.85
CA ILE A 81 6.48 4.96 -7.17
C ILE A 81 5.41 3.96 -7.58
N ALA A 82 5.33 2.79 -6.95
CA ALA A 82 4.24 1.84 -7.17
C ALA A 82 4.20 0.85 -6.01
N GLU A 83 3.19 -0.02 -5.99
CA GLU A 83 3.14 -1.16 -5.08
C GLU A 83 2.59 -2.38 -5.80
N ILE A 84 3.00 -3.54 -5.32
CA ILE A 84 2.54 -4.83 -5.82
C ILE A 84 2.16 -5.73 -4.65
N SER A 85 1.03 -6.40 -4.76
CA SER A 85 0.60 -7.43 -3.82
C SER A 85 0.27 -8.73 -4.56
N VAL A 86 0.57 -9.84 -3.90
CA VAL A 86 0.37 -11.20 -4.40
C VAL A 86 -0.59 -11.93 -3.47
N SER A 87 -1.70 -12.42 -4.01
CA SER A 87 -2.65 -13.28 -3.30
C SER A 87 -2.40 -14.74 -3.68
N ALA A 88 -2.36 -15.64 -2.70
CA ALA A 88 -2.39 -17.08 -2.95
C ALA A 88 -3.82 -17.50 -3.30
N LEU A 89 -4.00 -18.17 -4.44
CA LEU A 89 -5.30 -18.68 -4.86
C LEU A 89 -5.48 -20.14 -4.38
N PRO A 90 -6.73 -20.60 -4.18
CA PRO A 90 -6.99 -21.98 -3.82
C PRO A 90 -6.39 -22.97 -4.83
N PHE A 91 -5.85 -24.09 -4.35
CA PHE A 91 -5.35 -25.16 -5.22
C PHE A 91 -6.41 -25.62 -6.23
N GLY A 92 -6.01 -25.76 -7.49
CA GLY A 92 -6.91 -26.13 -8.60
C GLY A 92 -7.67 -24.95 -9.22
N SER A 93 -7.42 -23.72 -8.76
CA SER A 93 -7.84 -22.50 -9.48
C SER A 93 -7.13 -22.40 -10.83
N GLU A 94 -7.70 -21.64 -11.77
CA GLU A 94 -7.10 -21.40 -13.10
C GLU A 94 -5.68 -20.81 -13.01
N PHE A 95 -5.45 -19.98 -11.99
CA PHE A 95 -4.16 -19.37 -11.68
C PHE A 95 -3.66 -19.83 -10.31
N ALA A 96 -2.34 -19.91 -10.14
CA ALA A 96 -1.70 -20.25 -8.88
C ALA A 96 -1.68 -19.05 -7.91
N ALA A 97 -1.53 -17.84 -8.44
CA ALA A 97 -1.58 -16.60 -7.68
C ALA A 97 -2.32 -15.50 -8.43
N GLY A 98 -2.81 -14.51 -7.70
CA GLY A 98 -3.26 -13.24 -8.26
C GLY A 98 -2.25 -12.15 -7.91
N ILE A 99 -1.98 -11.25 -8.85
CA ILE A 99 -1.24 -10.02 -8.57
C ILE A 99 -2.20 -8.83 -8.66
N THR A 100 -2.10 -7.93 -7.70
CA THR A 100 -2.60 -6.56 -7.81
C THR A 100 -1.40 -5.62 -7.86
N ALA A 101 -1.34 -4.76 -8.88
CA ALA A 101 -0.37 -3.68 -8.94
C ALA A 101 -1.10 -2.34 -8.92
N THR A 102 -0.68 -1.42 -8.05
CA THR A 102 -1.19 -0.05 -7.97
C THR A 102 -0.10 0.90 -8.45
N THR A 103 -0.38 1.59 -9.55
CA THR A 103 0.53 2.58 -10.15
C THR A 103 0.08 3.99 -9.81
N PRO A 104 0.94 5.01 -9.97
CA PRO A 104 0.59 6.39 -9.68
C PRO A 104 -0.58 6.90 -10.50
N LEU A 105 -1.23 7.94 -9.97
CA LEU A 105 -2.06 8.81 -10.77
C LEU A 105 -1.24 9.42 -11.91
N GLU A 106 -1.92 9.88 -12.96
CA GLU A 106 -1.28 10.37 -14.19
C GLU A 106 -0.51 9.28 -14.97
N THR A 107 -0.83 8.00 -14.77
CA THR A 107 -0.43 6.91 -15.66
C THR A 107 -1.30 6.90 -16.94
N PHE A 108 -0.69 6.75 -18.11
CA PHE A 108 -1.39 6.61 -19.39
C PHE A 108 -1.98 5.21 -19.55
N LEU A 109 -3.30 5.10 -19.33
CA LEU A 109 -3.98 3.80 -19.28
C LEU A 109 -4.04 3.01 -20.60
N PRO A 110 -4.18 3.63 -21.79
CA PRO A 110 -4.37 2.88 -23.04
C PRO A 110 -3.22 1.94 -23.43
N THR A 111 -1.99 2.18 -22.96
CA THR A 111 -0.85 1.27 -23.22
C THR A 111 -0.88 0.02 -22.34
N GLY A 112 -1.66 0.01 -21.26
CA GLY A 112 -1.57 -1.00 -20.22
C GLY A 112 -0.27 -0.88 -19.40
N MET A 113 -0.12 -1.81 -18.46
CA MET A 113 1.09 -2.01 -17.66
C MET A 113 1.87 -3.19 -18.25
N GLY A 114 3.16 -3.01 -18.48
CA GLY A 114 4.07 -4.09 -18.83
C GLY A 114 4.46 -4.90 -17.59
N TRP A 115 4.53 -6.22 -17.74
CA TRP A 115 5.00 -7.17 -16.74
C TRP A 115 6.01 -8.14 -17.35
N ARG A 116 7.16 -8.30 -16.71
CA ARG A 116 8.22 -9.21 -17.15
C ARG A 116 8.96 -9.81 -15.96
N ILE A 117 9.16 -11.13 -15.95
CA ILE A 117 9.95 -11.81 -14.92
C ILE A 117 11.37 -12.03 -15.45
N GLY A 118 12.38 -11.55 -14.72
CA GLY A 118 13.78 -11.63 -15.13
C GLY A 118 13.99 -11.09 -16.56
N ASN A 119 14.62 -11.91 -17.40
CA ASN A 119 14.92 -11.58 -18.80
C ASN A 119 14.01 -12.33 -19.78
N ALA A 120 12.75 -12.62 -19.40
CA ALA A 120 11.81 -13.22 -20.34
C ALA A 120 11.73 -12.37 -21.62
N GLU A 121 11.74 -13.04 -22.78
CA GLU A 121 11.79 -12.37 -24.09
C GLU A 121 10.56 -11.52 -24.36
N GLU A 122 9.39 -12.00 -23.92
CA GLU A 122 8.12 -11.32 -24.09
C GLU A 122 7.73 -10.57 -22.82
N MET A 123 7.29 -9.32 -23.01
CA MET A 123 6.64 -8.53 -21.97
C MET A 123 5.13 -8.73 -22.08
N ARG A 124 4.50 -9.17 -20.99
CA ARG A 124 3.04 -9.26 -20.90
C ARG A 124 2.45 -7.87 -20.68
N ILE A 125 1.41 -7.52 -21.43
CA ILE A 125 0.70 -6.24 -21.26
C ILE A 125 -0.63 -6.49 -20.58
N GLU A 126 -0.82 -5.87 -19.43
CA GLU A 126 -2.03 -6.01 -18.62
C GLU A 126 -2.85 -4.72 -18.61
N PRO A 127 -4.16 -4.80 -18.86
CA PRO A 127 -5.01 -3.61 -18.88
C PRO A 127 -5.27 -3.09 -17.46
N PHE A 128 -5.23 -1.77 -17.31
CA PHE A 128 -5.75 -1.10 -16.12
C PHE A 128 -7.25 -1.37 -15.99
N ARG A 129 -7.68 -1.75 -14.79
CA ARG A 129 -9.07 -2.11 -14.49
C ARG A 129 -9.87 -0.93 -13.98
N VAL A 130 -9.25 -0.11 -13.13
CA VAL A 130 -9.88 1.03 -12.48
C VAL A 130 -8.79 1.96 -11.94
N CYS A 131 -9.06 3.26 -11.91
CA CYS A 131 -8.27 4.20 -11.11
C CYS A 131 -9.13 4.71 -9.95
N THR A 132 -8.50 4.83 -8.79
CA THR A 132 -9.10 5.36 -7.56
C THR A 132 -8.20 6.47 -7.03
N VAL A 133 -8.55 7.04 -5.88
CA VAL A 133 -7.70 8.06 -5.24
C VAL A 133 -6.34 7.54 -4.78
N VAL A 134 -6.17 6.22 -4.63
CA VAL A 134 -4.88 5.62 -4.25
C VAL A 134 -3.97 5.34 -5.44
N GLY A 135 -4.51 5.27 -6.65
CA GLY A 135 -3.76 4.93 -7.85
C GLY A 135 -4.57 4.17 -8.89
N CYS A 136 -3.89 3.76 -9.96
CA CYS A 136 -4.44 2.99 -11.07
C CYS A 136 -4.09 1.51 -10.93
N VAL A 137 -5.11 0.66 -10.97
CA VAL A 137 -5.00 -0.73 -10.54
C VAL A 137 -5.01 -1.69 -11.73
N VAL A 138 -4.03 -2.57 -11.76
CA VAL A 138 -3.98 -3.77 -12.61
C VAL A 138 -4.22 -5.00 -11.74
N ARG A 139 -4.93 -5.98 -12.30
CA ARG A 139 -5.08 -7.31 -11.70
C ARG A 139 -4.80 -8.37 -12.74
N MET A 140 -3.86 -9.26 -12.45
CA MET A 140 -3.45 -10.33 -13.35
C MET A 140 -3.33 -11.66 -12.61
N GLY A 141 -3.61 -12.75 -13.32
CA GLY A 141 -3.33 -14.09 -12.85
C GLY A 141 -1.87 -14.47 -13.10
N MET A 142 -1.33 -15.31 -12.24
CA MET A 142 -0.05 -15.97 -12.46
C MET A 142 -0.27 -17.46 -12.66
N THR A 143 0.34 -17.99 -13.70
CA THR A 143 0.48 -19.44 -13.90
C THR A 143 1.41 -20.05 -12.86
N ALA A 144 1.38 -21.37 -12.72
CA ALA A 144 2.30 -22.07 -11.82
C ALA A 144 3.76 -21.87 -12.26
N GLU A 145 4.00 -21.89 -13.57
CA GLU A 145 5.31 -21.67 -14.18
C GLU A 145 5.86 -20.27 -13.88
N GLU A 146 5.01 -19.24 -13.87
CA GLU A 146 5.41 -17.88 -13.51
C GLU A 146 5.72 -17.73 -12.02
N VAL A 147 4.95 -18.40 -11.16
CA VAL A 147 5.25 -18.44 -9.72
C VAL A 147 6.61 -19.10 -9.48
N ASP A 148 6.87 -20.21 -10.17
CA ASP A 148 8.16 -20.90 -10.07
C ASP A 148 9.31 -20.07 -10.67
N ALA A 149 9.06 -19.34 -11.76
CA ALA A 149 10.02 -18.38 -12.31
C ALA A 149 10.33 -17.24 -11.32
N MET A 150 9.33 -16.73 -10.60
CA MET A 150 9.55 -15.72 -9.56
C MET A 150 10.34 -16.29 -8.38
N LYS A 151 10.09 -17.55 -7.98
CA LYS A 151 10.86 -18.22 -6.91
C LYS A 151 12.34 -18.43 -7.26
N ALA A 152 12.62 -18.68 -8.54
CA ALA A 152 13.98 -18.91 -9.04
C ALA A 152 14.70 -17.61 -9.46
N GLY A 153 13.95 -16.54 -9.72
CA GLY A 153 14.45 -15.27 -10.23
C GLY A 153 14.99 -14.34 -9.14
N ALA A 154 15.62 -13.25 -9.59
CA ALA A 154 16.11 -12.18 -8.71
C ALA A 154 15.26 -10.90 -8.81
N THR A 155 14.68 -10.64 -9.98
CA THR A 155 13.95 -9.40 -10.26
C THR A 155 12.83 -9.66 -11.27
N ALA A 156 11.71 -8.95 -11.11
CA ALA A 156 10.70 -8.75 -12.13
C ALA A 156 10.62 -7.25 -12.46
N THR A 157 9.95 -6.89 -13.54
CA THR A 157 9.86 -5.51 -14.03
C THR A 157 8.40 -5.17 -14.31
N VAL A 158 7.98 -4.04 -13.75
CA VAL A 158 6.73 -3.35 -14.09
C VAL A 158 7.07 -2.18 -15.01
N THR A 159 6.35 -2.02 -16.11
CA THR A 159 6.56 -0.90 -17.04
C THR A 159 5.29 -0.07 -17.15
N ILE A 160 5.39 1.24 -16.96
CA ILE A 160 4.26 2.16 -17.08
C ILE A 160 4.63 3.38 -17.92
N ALA A 161 3.65 3.94 -18.64
CA ALA A 161 3.82 5.17 -19.41
C ALA A 161 3.21 6.36 -18.64
N PRO A 162 3.96 7.43 -18.37
CA PRO A 162 3.37 8.66 -17.82
C PRO A 162 2.42 9.32 -18.82
N PHE A 163 1.31 9.88 -18.35
CA PHE A 163 0.33 10.60 -19.19
C PHE A 163 0.94 11.77 -19.95
N VAL A 164 1.91 12.46 -19.34
CA VAL A 164 2.61 13.60 -19.94
C VAL A 164 3.73 13.19 -20.90
N ALA A 165 4.14 11.92 -20.90
CA ALA A 165 5.29 11.40 -21.65
C ALA A 165 5.05 9.96 -22.11
N ILE A 166 4.00 9.76 -22.91
CA ILE A 166 3.53 8.42 -23.32
C ILE A 166 4.55 7.62 -24.15
N ASP A 167 5.50 8.32 -24.78
CA ASP A 167 6.60 7.77 -25.59
C ASP A 167 7.85 7.47 -24.76
N GLN A 168 7.83 7.75 -23.46
CA GLN A 168 8.93 7.53 -22.51
C GLN A 168 8.44 6.68 -21.34
N PRO A 169 8.18 5.38 -21.55
CA PRO A 169 7.80 4.48 -20.48
C PRO A 169 8.96 4.34 -19.48
N ILE A 170 8.60 4.15 -18.22
CA ILE A 170 9.54 3.89 -17.13
C ILE A 170 9.46 2.41 -16.73
N GLU A 171 10.61 1.81 -16.46
CA GLU A 171 10.72 0.47 -15.89
C GLU A 171 10.96 0.58 -14.38
N ILE A 172 10.14 -0.13 -13.61
CA ILE A 172 10.17 -0.18 -12.15
C ILE A 172 10.56 -1.61 -11.76
N SER A 173 11.62 -1.74 -10.99
CA SER A 173 12.10 -3.06 -10.54
C SER A 173 11.27 -3.58 -9.38
N VAL A 174 10.89 -4.85 -9.46
CA VAL A 174 10.25 -5.64 -8.40
C VAL A 174 11.29 -6.62 -7.89
N SER A 175 11.71 -6.48 -6.63
CA SER A 175 12.68 -7.40 -6.06
C SER A 175 12.04 -8.75 -5.78
N LEU A 176 12.69 -9.84 -6.18
CA LEU A 176 12.26 -11.21 -5.86
C LEU A 176 13.01 -11.77 -4.64
N SER A 177 13.85 -10.96 -3.99
CA SER A 177 14.53 -11.33 -2.76
C SER A 177 13.50 -11.57 -1.66
N GLY A 178 13.40 -12.83 -1.21
CA GLY A 178 12.44 -13.24 -0.18
C GLY A 178 11.06 -13.66 -0.70
N PHE A 179 10.79 -13.57 -2.01
CA PHE A 179 9.52 -13.95 -2.60
C PHE A 179 9.13 -15.39 -2.26
N THR A 180 10.04 -16.35 -2.41
CA THR A 180 9.76 -17.77 -2.12
C THR A 180 9.30 -17.99 -0.68
N ALA A 181 10.07 -17.49 0.29
CA ALA A 181 9.74 -17.65 1.70
C ALA A 181 8.44 -16.92 2.07
N GLY A 182 8.23 -15.72 1.54
CA GLY A 182 7.01 -14.95 1.74
C GLY A 182 5.78 -15.61 1.16
N TYR A 183 5.86 -16.15 -0.06
CA TYR A 183 4.74 -16.79 -0.74
C TYR A 183 4.37 -18.13 -0.09
N GLU A 184 5.35 -18.88 0.43
CA GLU A 184 5.11 -20.08 1.24
C GLU A 184 4.45 -19.75 2.59
N ALA A 185 4.92 -18.69 3.26
CA ALA A 185 4.30 -18.20 4.49
C ALA A 185 2.85 -17.74 4.27
N LEU A 186 2.60 -17.02 3.18
CA LEU A 186 1.26 -16.59 2.76
C LEU A 186 0.34 -17.80 2.54
N GLN A 187 0.77 -18.79 1.76
CA GLN A 187 -0.01 -20.01 1.51
C GLN A 187 -0.35 -20.74 2.81
N THR A 188 0.63 -20.90 3.69
CA THR A 188 0.44 -21.55 5.00
C THR A 188 -0.62 -20.81 5.80
N ARG A 189 -0.47 -19.49 5.95
CA ARG A 189 -1.42 -18.67 6.72
C ARG A 189 -2.83 -18.70 6.15
N MET A 190 -2.98 -18.59 4.83
CA MET A 190 -4.30 -18.64 4.19
C MET A 190 -4.94 -20.03 4.32
N SER A 191 -4.15 -21.11 4.29
CA SER A 191 -4.67 -22.46 4.52
C SER A 191 -5.18 -22.64 5.95
N GLU A 192 -4.47 -22.12 6.95
CA GLU A 192 -4.91 -22.16 8.35
C GLU A 192 -6.14 -21.27 8.59
N ALA A 193 -6.18 -20.08 7.97
CA ALA A 193 -7.35 -19.20 8.02
C ALA A 193 -8.60 -19.90 7.47
N ALA A 194 -8.47 -20.59 6.33
CA ALA A 194 -9.57 -21.37 5.76
C ALA A 194 -10.02 -22.54 6.65
N VAL A 195 -9.12 -23.14 7.45
CA VAL A 195 -9.50 -24.14 8.46
C VAL A 195 -10.31 -23.48 9.59
N ARG A 196 -9.79 -22.39 10.18
CA ARG A 196 -10.47 -21.65 11.26
C ARG A 196 -11.90 -21.25 10.86
N GLN A 197 -12.08 -20.79 9.63
CA GLN A 197 -13.38 -20.36 9.12
C GLN A 197 -14.40 -21.51 8.92
N ARG A 198 -13.95 -22.76 8.83
CA ARG A 198 -14.85 -23.93 8.76
C ARG A 198 -15.26 -24.47 10.12
N GLU A 199 -14.53 -24.10 11.16
CA GLU A 199 -14.78 -24.53 12.54
C GLU A 199 -15.75 -23.60 13.29
N ASN A 200 -15.99 -22.39 12.74
CA ASN A 200 -16.99 -21.42 13.21
C ASN A 200 -18.33 -21.57 12.47
#